data_AF-A0A1V5ED03-F1
#
_entry.id   AF-A0A1V5ED03-F1
#
_cell.length_a   1.000
_cell.length_b   1.000
_cell.length_c   1.000
_cell.angle_alpha   90.00
_cell.angle_beta   90.00
_cell.angle_gamma   90.00
#
_symmetry.space_group_name_H-M   'P 1'
#
loop_
_entity.id
_entity.type
_entity.pdbx_description
1 polymer ?
#
loop_
_entity_poly.entity_id
_entity_poly.type
_entity_poly.pdbx_seq_one_letter_code
_entity_poly.pdbx_strand_id
1 'polypeptide(L)'
;MSKLLENIFRNVNIGLVNELKMLCDRMGIDIWEVIAAASTKPFGFMPFYPGPGLGGHCIPIDPFYLTWKAREYDFPTRLIEVSGEITIRELLAEKNVAVLDA
;
A
#
# COMPACT_ATOMS: atom_id res chain seq x y z
N MET A 1 10.91 -7.36 16.53
CA MET A 1 11.03 -7.36 15.05
C MET A 1 9.95 -8.16 14.34
N SER A 2 9.56 -9.36 14.81
CA SER A 2 8.59 -10.20 14.10
C SER A 2 7.24 -9.51 13.80
N LYS A 3 6.65 -8.83 14.79
CA LYS A 3 5.39 -8.10 14.59
C LYS A 3 5.50 -6.92 13.63
N LEU A 4 6.61 -6.18 13.73
CA LEU A 4 6.90 -5.06 12.82
C LEU A 4 7.02 -5.57 11.39
N LEU A 5 7.76 -6.67 11.17
CA LEU A 5 7.92 -7.27 9.85
C LEU A 5 6.59 -7.67 9.23
N GLU A 6 5.68 -8.29 9.99
CA GLU A 6 4.33 -8.64 9.51
C GLU A 6 3.55 -7.41 9.04
N ASN A 7 3.56 -6.33 9.84
CA ASN A 7 2.84 -5.10 9.51
C ASN A 7 3.49 -4.32 8.37
N ILE A 8 4.83 -4.34 8.25
CA ILE A 8 5.56 -3.77 7.13
C ILE A 8 5.26 -4.52 5.84
N PHE A 9 5.24 -5.86 5.88
CA PHE A 9 4.85 -6.67 4.74
C PHE A 9 3.45 -6.29 4.23
N ARG A 10 2.48 -6.14 5.13
CA ARG A 10 1.13 -5.67 4.75
C ARG A 10 1.15 -4.25 4.19
N ASN A 11 1.83 -3.31 4.87
CA ASN A 11 1.93 -1.92 4.45
C ASN A 11 2.49 -1.81 3.01
N VAL A 12 3.64 -2.43 2.75
CA VAL A 12 4.32 -2.37 1.45
C VAL A 12 3.47 -2.94 0.33
N ASN A 13 2.83 -4.09 0.56
CA ASN A 13 1.99 -4.70 -0.47
C ASN A 13 0.69 -3.91 -0.72
N ILE A 14 0.13 -3.27 0.31
CA ILE A 14 -1.01 -2.35 0.13
C ILE A 14 -0.59 -1.13 -0.69
N GLY A 15 0.56 -0.53 -0.36
CA GLY A 15 1.14 0.58 -1.13
C GLY A 15 1.35 0.20 -2.60
N LEU A 16 1.91 -0.99 -2.85
CA LEU A 16 2.10 -1.52 -4.20
C LEU A 16 0.79 -1.63 -4.99
N VAL A 17 -0.25 -2.25 -4.41
CA VAL A 17 -1.51 -2.46 -5.13
C VAL A 17 -2.26 -1.13 -5.35
N ASN A 18 -2.18 -0.20 -4.41
CA ASN A 18 -2.73 1.14 -4.59
C ASN A 18 -2.03 1.92 -5.71
N GLU A 19 -0.70 1.84 -5.81
CA GLU A 19 0.05 2.45 -6.92
C GLU A 19 -0.36 1.85 -8.27
N LEU A 20 -0.46 0.51 -8.33
CA LEU A 20 -0.88 -0.18 -9.54
C LEU A 20 -2.31 0.16 -9.93
N LYS A 21 -3.23 0.35 -8.98
CA LYS A 21 -4.58 0.85 -9.27
C LYS A 21 -4.53 2.20 -9.98
N MET A 22 -3.82 3.18 -9.42
CA MET A 22 -3.68 4.52 -10.04
C MET A 22 -3.13 4.45 -11.47
N LEU A 23 -2.20 3.53 -11.73
CA LEU A 23 -1.64 3.31 -13.05
C LEU A 23 -2.65 2.62 -13.99
N CYS A 24 -3.30 1.57 -13.52
CA CYS A 24 -4.33 0.83 -14.25
C CYS A 24 -5.49 1.73 -14.67
N ASP A 25 -5.94 2.63 -13.79
CA ASP A 25 -6.97 3.62 -14.09
C ASP A 25 -6.57 4.51 -15.28
N ARG A 26 -5.30 4.94 -15.35
CA ARG A 26 -4.77 5.73 -16.48
C ARG A 26 -4.65 4.93 -17.77
N MET A 27 -4.47 3.62 -17.66
CA MET A 27 -4.37 2.71 -18.80
C MET A 27 -5.74 2.19 -19.27
N GLY A 28 -6.82 2.49 -18.54
CA GLY A 28 -8.14 1.90 -18.79
C GLY A 28 -8.20 0.40 -18.50
N ILE A 29 -7.40 -0.08 -17.55
CA ILE A 29 -7.33 -1.49 -17.15
C ILE A 29 -8.01 -1.66 -15.79
N ASP A 30 -8.83 -2.70 -15.63
CA ASP A 30 -9.40 -3.05 -14.33
C ASP A 30 -8.39 -3.80 -13.46
N ILE A 31 -7.91 -3.15 -12.40
CA ILE A 31 -6.96 -3.74 -11.44
C ILE A 31 -7.55 -4.98 -10.74
N TRP A 32 -8.86 -5.07 -10.55
CA TRP A 32 -9.50 -6.22 -9.91
C TRP A 32 -9.38 -7.47 -10.78
N GLU A 33 -9.55 -7.33 -12.10
CA GLU A 33 -9.32 -8.42 -13.05
C GLU A 33 -7.85 -8.84 -13.09
N VAL A 34 -6.93 -7.87 -13.02
CA VAL A 34 -5.48 -8.16 -12.97
C VAL A 34 -5.12 -8.96 -11.71
N ILE A 35 -5.64 -8.57 -10.55
CA ILE A 35 -5.43 -9.30 -9.29
C ILE A 35 -6.05 -10.69 -9.36
N ALA A 36 -7.26 -10.81 -9.90
CA ALA A 36 -7.93 -12.11 -10.07
C ALA A 36 -7.12 -13.03 -10.97
N ALA A 37 -6.63 -12.54 -12.11
CA ALA A 37 -5.77 -13.28 -13.02
C ALA A 37 -4.44 -13.68 -12.37
N ALA A 38 -3.78 -12.76 -11.64
CA ALA A 38 -2.55 -13.05 -10.91
C ALA A 38 -2.74 -14.11 -9.81
N SER A 39 -3.91 -14.09 -9.14
CA SER A 39 -4.29 -15.03 -8.10
C SER A 39 -4.49 -16.47 -8.60
N THR A 40 -4.57 -16.70 -9.90
CA THR A 40 -4.62 -18.06 -10.47
C THR A 40 -3.30 -18.81 -10.36
N LYS A 41 -2.18 -18.11 -10.11
CA LYS A 41 -0.88 -18.76 -9.92
C LYS A 41 -0.86 -19.56 -8.62
N PRO A 42 -0.49 -20.85 -8.65
CA PRO A 42 -0.56 -21.71 -7.46
C PRO A 42 0.49 -21.39 -6.39
N PHE A 43 1.44 -20.50 -6.67
CA PHE A 43 2.50 -20.11 -5.75
C PHE A 43 3.01 -18.70 -6.04
N GLY A 44 3.65 -18.09 -5.04
CA GLY A 44 4.40 -16.83 -5.20
C GLY A 44 3.56 -15.57 -5.33
N PHE A 45 2.23 -15.68 -5.22
CA PHE A 45 1.33 -14.51 -5.20
C PHE A 45 0.39 -14.61 -4.01
N MET A 46 0.47 -13.62 -3.13
CA MET A 46 -0.50 -13.39 -2.06
C MET A 46 -1.34 -12.18 -2.47
N PRO A 47 -2.66 -12.32 -2.63
CA PRO A 47 -3.48 -11.22 -3.11
C PRO A 47 -3.59 -10.11 -2.05
N PHE A 48 -3.38 -8.89 -2.52
CA PHE A 48 -3.71 -7.65 -1.82
C PHE A 48 -4.68 -6.88 -2.72
N TYR A 49 -5.57 -6.11 -2.11
CA TYR A 49 -6.62 -5.40 -2.81
C TYR A 49 -6.50 -3.90 -2.57
N PRO A 50 -6.76 -3.07 -3.59
CA PRO A 50 -6.74 -1.64 -3.41
C PRO A 50 -7.90 -1.21 -2.52
N GLY A 51 -7.72 -0.11 -1.82
CA GLY A 51 -8.75 0.46 -0.96
C GLY A 51 -8.45 1.90 -0.57
N PRO A 52 -9.35 2.53 0.20
CA PRO A 52 -9.29 3.96 0.57
C PRO A 52 -8.20 4.26 1.61
N GLY A 53 -7.02 3.65 1.47
CA GLY A 53 -5.89 3.79 2.38
C GLY A 53 -5.84 2.75 3.51
N LEU A 54 -4.91 2.98 4.44
CA LEU A 54 -4.63 2.08 5.55
C LEU A 54 -5.60 2.31 6.71
N GLY A 55 -6.41 1.30 7.03
CA GLY A 55 -7.26 1.27 8.22
C GLY A 55 -6.57 0.67 9.45
N GLY A 56 -7.22 0.82 10.61
CA GLY A 56 -6.77 0.26 11.90
C GLY A 56 -5.57 0.99 12.51
N HIS A 57 -5.19 0.61 13.74
CA HIS A 57 -4.13 1.31 14.48
C HIS A 57 -2.72 0.80 14.13
N CYS A 58 -2.56 -0.49 13.90
CA CYS A 58 -1.22 -1.11 13.87
C CYS A 58 -0.45 -0.87 12.56
N ILE A 59 -1.13 -0.94 11.41
CA ILE A 59 -0.45 -0.82 10.10
C ILE A 59 0.00 0.61 9.79
N PRO A 60 -0.72 1.68 10.19
CA PRO A 60 -0.26 3.05 10.01
C PRO A 60 0.83 3.50 10.98
N ILE A 61 1.10 2.76 12.08
CA ILE A 61 2.02 3.20 13.13
C ILE A 61 3.30 2.37 13.15
N ASP A 62 3.17 1.05 13.15
CA ASP A 62 4.31 0.14 13.35
C ASP A 62 5.43 0.30 12.29
N PRO A 63 5.12 0.45 10.99
CA PRO A 63 6.16 0.68 9.98
C PRO A 63 6.91 2.01 10.18
N PHE A 64 6.21 3.07 10.55
CA PHE A 64 6.82 4.38 10.79
C PHE A 64 7.57 4.44 12.12
N TYR A 65 7.14 3.68 13.12
CA TYR A 65 7.91 3.48 14.34
C TYR A 65 9.28 2.84 14.02
N LEU A 66 9.32 1.81 13.17
CA LEU A 66 10.60 1.23 12.75
C LEU A 66 11.42 2.23 11.94
N THR A 67 10.79 2.99 11.04
CA THR A 67 11.44 4.05 10.26
C THR A 67 12.11 5.07 11.19
N TRP A 68 11.41 5.53 12.23
CA TRP A 68 11.97 6.41 13.24
C TRP A 68 13.14 5.76 13.97
N LYS A 69 12.99 4.51 14.43
CA LYS A 69 14.05 3.82 15.16
C LYS A 69 15.29 3.54 14.31
N ALA A 70 15.12 3.25 13.02
CA ALA A 70 16.20 2.98 12.08
C ALA A 70 17.11 4.19 11.84
N ARG A 71 16.61 5.41 12.05
CA ARG A 71 17.43 6.65 11.98
C ARG A 71 18.54 6.70 13.03
N GLU A 72 18.35 6.10 14.20
CA GLU A 72 19.41 5.98 15.20
C GLU A 72 20.56 5.07 14.75
N TYR A 73 20.33 4.25 13.72
CA TYR A 73 21.31 3.36 13.10
C TYR A 73 21.78 3.87 11.73
N ASP A 74 21.51 5.15 11.41
CA ASP A 74 21.81 5.76 10.10
C ASP A 74 21.28 4.95 8.91
N PHE A 75 20.13 4.30 9.09
CA PHE A 75 19.56 3.40 8.09
C PHE A 75 18.21 3.91 7.57
N PRO A 76 18.12 4.36 6.30
CA PRO A 76 16.87 4.82 5.72
C PRO A 76 16.00 3.66 5.22
N THR A 77 14.79 3.54 5.75
CA THR A 77 13.81 2.51 5.36
C THR A 77 12.94 2.95 4.18
N ARG A 78 13.58 3.21 3.03
CA ARG A 78 12.94 3.78 1.83
C ARG A 78 11.65 3.09 1.39
N LEU A 79 11.62 1.77 1.42
CA LEU A 79 10.44 1.00 1.00
C LEU A 79 9.21 1.27 1.89
N ILE A 80 9.44 1.46 3.19
CA ILE A 80 8.38 1.77 4.14
C ILE A 80 7.88 3.20 3.93
N GLU A 81 8.80 4.15 3.77
CA GLU A 81 8.49 5.56 3.57
C GLU A 81 7.68 5.78 2.29
N VAL A 82 8.16 5.24 1.15
CA VAL A 82 7.49 5.36 -0.15
C VAL A 82 6.10 4.72 -0.15
N SER A 83 5.97 3.54 0.45
CA SER A 83 4.68 2.86 0.59
C SER A 83 3.65 3.72 1.36
N GLY A 84 4.11 4.38 2.42
CA GLY A 84 3.32 5.33 3.20
C GLY A 84 2.84 6.53 2.37
N GLU A 85 3.74 7.13 1.60
CA GLU A 85 3.44 8.27 0.72
C GLU A 85 2.42 7.92 -0.36
N ILE A 86 2.60 6.79 -1.04
CA ILE A 86 1.69 6.30 -2.09
C ILE A 86 0.28 6.13 -1.53
N THR A 87 0.15 5.46 -0.38
CA THR A 87 -1.15 5.18 0.24
C THR A 87 -1.89 6.48 0.57
N ILE A 88 -1.20 7.50 1.07
CA ILE A 88 -1.80 8.81 1.37
C ILE A 88 -2.24 9.50 0.07
N ARG A 89 -1.44 9.44 -0.98
CA ARG A 89 -1.78 10.04 -2.28
C ARG A 89 -3.04 9.42 -2.87
N GLU A 90 -3.17 8.10 -2.81
CA GLU A 90 -4.36 7.41 -3.30
C GLU A 90 -5.62 7.80 -2.51
N LEU A 91 -5.54 7.84 -1.18
CA LEU A 91 -6.64 8.32 -0.33
C LEU A 91 -7.10 9.73 -0.72
N LEU A 92 -6.16 10.63 -1.02
CA LEU A 92 -6.48 11.99 -1.45
C LEU A 92 -7.10 12.01 -2.85
N ALA A 93 -6.63 11.16 -3.76
CA ALA A 93 -7.21 11.01 -5.09
C ALA A 93 -8.67 10.54 -5.02
N GLU A 94 -8.95 9.50 -4.24
CA GLU A 94 -10.33 8.99 -4.07
C GLU A 94 -11.27 10.03 -3.44
N LYS A 95 -10.80 10.76 -2.42
CA LYS A 95 -11.60 11.83 -1.79
C LYS A 95 -11.93 12.96 -2.77
N ASN A 96 -10.99 13.31 -3.65
CA ASN A 96 -11.23 14.35 -4.66
C ASN A 96 -12.25 13.91 -5.71
N VAL A 97 -12.25 12.63 -6.11
CA VAL A 97 -13.28 12.08 -7.01
C VAL A 97 -14.66 12.09 -6.33
N ALA A 98 -14.75 11.64 -5.08
CA ALA A 98 -16.02 11.61 -4.35
C ALA A 98 -16.65 12.99 -4.11
N VAL A 99 -15.86 14.08 -4.07
CA VAL A 99 -16.36 15.46 -3.96
C VAL A 99 -16.88 16.01 -5.29
N LEU A 100 -16.39 15.50 -6.42
CA LEU A 100 -16.83 15.93 -7.75
C LEU A 100 -18.12 15.24 -8.21
N ASP A 101 -18.47 14.11 -7.59
CA ASP A 101 -19.69 13.35 -7.87
C ASP A 101 -20.87 13.70 -6.93
N ALA A 102 -20.74 14.73 -6.09
CA ALA A 102 -21.74 15.19 -5.10
C ALA A 102 -22.29 16.59 -5.43
#